data_AF-A0A2H0WGD7-F1
#
_entry.id   AF-A0A2H0WGD7-F1
#
_cell.length_a   1.000
_cell.length_b   1.000
_cell.length_c   1.000
_cell.angle_alpha   90.00
_cell.angle_beta   90.00
_cell.angle_gamma   90.00
#
_symmetry.space_group_name_H-M   'P 1'
#
loop_
_entity.id
_entity.type
_entity.pdbx_description
1 polymer ?
#
loop_
_entity_poly.entity_id
_entity_poly.type
_entity_poly.pdbx_seq_one_letter_code
_entity_poly.pdbx_strand_id
1 'polypeptide(L)'
;MSSRLFFICCGLICSMGILFSGCVSSPVNPMLPNLIPDSDYYSAVDDYTAKQKVYDGFYQTVDLSATLLNSKVARAQLDRNARVYQWDPDQYSNKKSELETKLSKQTEIFLSFFVPDRKHDDLAKGTTHWKLFLDAGGRRYEGRAEKIKTILA
;
A
#
# COMPACT_ATOMS: atom_id res chain seq x y z
N MET A 1 -7.86 -0.47 -61.51
CA MET A 1 -8.98 -0.47 -60.52
C MET A 1 -8.55 -1.13 -59.20
N SER A 2 -7.32 -0.90 -58.77
CA SER A 2 -6.91 -0.20 -57.53
C SER A 2 -7.93 0.68 -56.78
N SER A 3 -9.08 0.15 -56.38
CA SER A 3 -10.01 0.90 -55.50
C SER A 3 -10.81 0.04 -54.52
N ARG A 4 -10.61 -1.29 -54.51
CA ARG A 4 -11.30 -2.22 -53.60
C ARG A 4 -10.47 -2.66 -52.40
N LEU A 5 -9.14 -2.51 -52.44
CA LEU A 5 -8.25 -2.89 -51.33
C LEU A 5 -8.18 -1.84 -50.20
N PHE A 6 -8.50 -0.57 -50.48
CA PHE A 6 -8.39 0.50 -49.48
C PHE A 6 -9.54 0.48 -48.45
N PHE A 7 -10.69 -0.10 -48.80
CA PHE A 7 -11.85 -0.18 -47.91
C PHE A 7 -11.80 -1.33 -46.90
N ILE A 8 -10.99 -2.37 -47.14
CA ILE A 8 -10.97 -3.57 -46.30
C ILE A 8 -10.03 -3.40 -45.10
N CYS A 9 -8.93 -2.63 -45.23
CA CYS A 9 -8.04 -2.35 -44.10
C CYS A 9 -8.61 -1.34 -43.10
N CYS A 10 -9.55 -0.47 -43.50
CA CYS A 10 -10.15 0.52 -42.60
C CYS A 10 -11.24 -0.10 -41.71
N GLY A 11 -11.95 -1.13 -42.19
CA GLY A 11 -12.99 -1.82 -41.41
C GLY A 11 -12.44 -2.70 -40.28
N LEU A 12 -11.26 -3.29 -40.46
CA LEU A 12 -10.70 -4.28 -39.52
C LEU A 12 -9.89 -3.64 -38.37
N ILE A 13 -9.43 -2.40 -38.54
CA ILE A 13 -8.72 -1.65 -37.49
C ILE A 13 -9.72 -0.97 -36.53
N CYS A 14 -10.94 -0.68 -36.98
CA CYS A 14 -11.97 -0.04 -36.17
C CYS A 14 -12.71 -1.01 -35.22
N SER A 15 -12.78 -2.30 -35.56
CA SER A 15 -13.42 -3.33 -34.72
C SER A 15 -12.58 -3.78 -33.51
N MET A 16 -11.28 -3.45 -33.46
CA MET A 16 -10.38 -3.87 -32.37
C MET A 16 -10.12 -2.77 -31.32
N GLY A 17 -10.84 -1.64 -31.39
CA GLY A 17 -10.71 -0.52 -30.43
C GLY A 17 -11.73 -0.52 -29.28
N ILE A 18 -12.75 -1.39 -29.30
CA ILE A 18 -13.89 -1.33 -28.36
C ILE A 18 -13.75 -2.31 -27.18
N LEU A 19 -12.76 -3.21 -27.19
CA LEU A 19 -12.62 -4.26 -26.17
C LEU A 19 -11.84 -3.85 -24.90
N PHE A 20 -11.37 -2.61 -24.78
CA PHE A 20 -10.56 -2.18 -23.63
C PHE A 20 -11.12 -1.03 -22.78
N SER A 21 -12.40 -0.65 -22.97
CA SER A 21 -13.09 0.28 -22.07
C SER A 21 -13.67 -0.44 -20.85
N GLY A 22 -12.83 -1.15 -20.10
CA GLY A 22 -13.19 -1.57 -18.75
C GLY A 22 -13.13 -0.34 -17.83
N CYS A 23 -14.29 0.24 -17.50
CA CYS A 23 -14.35 1.24 -16.44
C CYS A 23 -13.90 0.59 -15.13
N VAL A 24 -12.75 1.03 -14.59
CA VAL A 24 -12.33 0.69 -13.24
C VAL A 24 -13.31 1.39 -12.29
N SER A 25 -14.30 0.67 -11.77
CA SER A 25 -15.22 1.22 -10.77
C SER A 25 -14.65 0.95 -9.39
N SER A 26 -14.36 2.00 -8.62
CA SER A 26 -14.01 1.84 -7.20
C SER A 26 -15.23 1.34 -6.42
N PRO A 27 -15.06 0.41 -5.47
CA PRO A 27 -16.14 0.01 -4.58
C PRO A 27 -16.62 1.24 -3.80
N VAL A 28 -17.93 1.41 -3.66
CA VAL A 28 -18.54 2.43 -2.81
C VAL A 28 -19.32 1.71 -1.71
N ASN A 29 -19.22 2.19 -0.48
CA ASN A 29 -20.03 1.67 0.62
C ASN A 29 -21.29 2.54 0.78
N PRO A 30 -22.49 2.03 0.49
CA PRO A 30 -23.72 2.81 0.56
C PRO A 30 -24.14 3.17 2.00
N MET A 31 -23.65 2.43 3.00
CA MET A 31 -23.99 2.64 4.42
C MET A 31 -23.10 3.70 5.08
N LEU A 32 -21.94 3.99 4.50
CA LEU A 32 -20.96 4.95 5.01
C LEU A 32 -20.57 5.93 3.87
N PRO A 33 -21.36 7.00 3.64
CA PRO A 33 -21.17 7.89 2.50
C PRO A 33 -19.95 8.81 2.63
N ASN A 34 -19.42 9.00 3.84
CA ASN A 34 -18.35 9.97 4.13
C ASN A 34 -16.94 9.36 4.19
N LEU A 35 -16.71 8.22 3.54
CA LEU A 35 -15.39 7.58 3.50
C LEU A 35 -14.49 8.23 2.44
N ILE A 36 -13.21 8.43 2.77
CA ILE A 36 -12.25 9.00 1.80
C ILE A 36 -12.13 8.15 0.53
N PRO A 37 -11.90 8.77 -0.65
CA PRO A 37 -11.64 8.04 -1.89
C PRO A 37 -10.28 7.35 -1.90
N ASP A 38 -10.12 6.34 -2.77
CA ASP A 38 -8.88 5.55 -2.86
C ASP A 38 -7.68 6.42 -3.24
N SER A 39 -7.88 7.44 -4.08
CA SER A 39 -6.84 8.42 -4.43
C SER A 39 -6.25 9.10 -3.19
N ASP A 40 -7.11 9.51 -2.27
CA ASP A 40 -6.72 10.25 -1.08
C ASP A 40 -6.04 9.32 -0.06
N TYR A 41 -6.44 8.05 -0.04
CA TYR A 41 -5.73 7.02 0.71
C TYR A 41 -4.29 6.86 0.22
N TYR A 42 -4.07 6.71 -1.09
CA TYR A 42 -2.72 6.55 -1.63
C TYR A 42 -1.86 7.78 -1.40
N SER A 43 -2.41 8.99 -1.59
CA SER A 43 -1.72 10.24 -1.27
C SER A 43 -1.36 10.32 0.21
N ALA A 44 -2.29 9.98 1.11
CA ALA A 44 -2.02 9.98 2.55
C ALA A 44 -0.92 8.99 2.92
N VAL A 45 -0.86 7.81 2.30
CA VAL A 45 0.22 6.84 2.54
C VAL A 45 1.56 7.39 2.01
N ASP A 46 1.59 7.93 0.79
CA ASP A 46 2.82 8.40 0.15
C ASP A 46 3.42 9.62 0.88
N ASP A 47 2.58 10.55 1.35
CA ASP A 47 2.98 11.72 2.16
C ASP A 47 3.82 11.35 3.40
N TYR A 48 3.56 10.19 4.00
CA TYR A 48 4.25 9.69 5.20
C TYR A 48 5.14 8.49 4.92
N THR A 49 5.46 8.23 3.66
CA THR A 49 6.36 7.15 3.25
C THR A 49 7.70 7.72 2.81
N ALA A 50 8.76 7.33 3.51
CA ALA A 50 10.12 7.57 3.08
C ALA A 50 10.61 6.35 2.28
N LYS A 51 11.08 6.59 1.05
CA LYS A 51 11.68 5.56 0.18
C LYS A 51 13.16 5.84 0.02
N GLN A 52 13.98 4.82 0.18
CA GLN A 52 15.43 4.92 0.00
C GLN A 52 15.95 3.65 -0.67
N LYS A 53 16.64 3.83 -1.79
CA LYS A 53 17.51 2.79 -2.35
C LYS A 53 18.87 2.91 -1.67
N VAL A 54 19.20 1.96 -0.81
CA VAL A 54 20.41 2.02 0.02
C VAL A 54 21.64 1.51 -0.73
N TYR A 55 21.44 0.55 -1.63
CA TYR A 55 22.51 -0.04 -2.40
C TYR A 55 22.01 -0.36 -3.80
N ASP A 56 22.79 0.01 -4.81
CA ASP A 56 22.52 -0.26 -6.23
C ASP A 56 23.79 -0.80 -6.88
N GLY A 57 24.10 -2.07 -6.58
CA GLY A 57 25.22 -2.80 -7.18
C GLY A 57 24.78 -3.59 -8.41
N PHE A 58 25.73 -4.03 -9.23
CA PHE A 58 25.46 -4.79 -10.48
C PHE A 58 24.62 -6.06 -10.26
N TYR A 59 24.67 -6.66 -9.08
CA TYR A 59 23.93 -7.90 -8.73
C TYR A 59 22.94 -7.73 -7.57
N GLN A 60 22.99 -6.62 -6.83
CA GLN A 60 22.18 -6.45 -5.63
C GLN A 60 21.65 -5.04 -5.53
N THR A 61 20.34 -4.91 -5.48
CA THR A 61 19.65 -3.66 -5.16
C THR A 61 18.89 -3.86 -3.86
N VAL A 62 19.07 -2.94 -2.91
CA VAL A 62 18.35 -2.95 -1.62
C VAL A 62 17.42 -1.74 -1.58
N ASP A 63 16.12 -2.02 -1.61
CA ASP A 63 15.08 -1.00 -1.57
C ASP A 63 14.37 -1.04 -0.22
N LEU A 64 14.37 0.09 0.46
CA LEU A 64 13.69 0.32 1.73
C LEU A 64 12.57 1.32 1.54
N SER A 65 11.40 1.00 2.06
CA SER A 65 10.29 1.95 2.16
C SER A 65 9.68 1.87 3.55
N ALA A 66 9.67 2.98 4.27
CA ALA A 66 9.14 3.07 5.62
C ALA A 66 7.98 4.05 5.65
N THR A 67 6.80 3.57 6.06
CA THR A 67 5.59 4.37 6.20
C THR A 67 5.27 4.55 7.68
N LEU A 68 5.21 5.79 8.14
CA LEU A 68 4.77 6.09 9.50
C LEU A 68 3.24 5.93 9.61
N LEU A 69 2.79 4.99 10.44
CA LEU A 69 1.37 4.75 10.67
C LEU A 69 0.82 5.74 11.71
N ASN A 70 0.74 7.01 11.31
CA ASN A 70 0.12 8.05 12.12
C ASN A 70 -1.43 7.95 12.07
N SER A 71 -2.11 8.82 12.83
CA SER A 71 -3.57 8.85 12.87
C SER A 71 -4.23 9.14 11.52
N LYS A 72 -3.58 9.92 10.62
CA LYS A 72 -4.09 10.21 9.28
C LYS A 72 -4.03 8.97 8.38
N VAL A 73 -2.88 8.31 8.31
CA VAL A 73 -2.67 7.08 7.51
C VAL A 73 -3.54 5.94 8.03
N ALA A 74 -3.59 5.77 9.36
CA ALA A 74 -4.36 4.72 9.98
C ALA A 74 -5.88 4.89 9.74
N ARG A 75 -6.41 6.12 9.84
CA ARG A 75 -7.81 6.42 9.49
C ARG A 75 -8.08 6.21 8.01
N ALA A 76 -7.17 6.65 7.15
CA ALA A 76 -7.29 6.45 5.71
C ALA A 76 -7.36 4.95 5.35
N GLN A 77 -6.56 4.12 6.01
CA GLN A 77 -6.58 2.66 5.86
C GLN A 77 -7.89 2.05 6.38
N LEU A 78 -8.41 2.53 7.51
CA LEU A 78 -9.69 2.10 8.06
C LEU A 78 -10.83 2.37 7.08
N ASP A 79 -10.88 3.56 6.50
CA ASP A 79 -11.91 3.98 5.55
C ASP A 79 -11.85 3.16 4.26
N ARG A 80 -10.64 2.93 3.74
CA ARG A 80 -10.44 2.03 2.59
C ARG A 80 -10.91 0.62 2.91
N ASN A 81 -10.59 0.09 4.09
CA ASN A 81 -11.04 -1.25 4.48
C ASN A 81 -12.58 -1.32 4.61
N ALA A 82 -13.20 -0.31 5.21
CA ALA A 82 -14.65 -0.22 5.33
C ALA A 82 -15.36 -0.22 3.96
N ARG A 83 -14.73 0.38 2.97
CA ARG A 83 -15.18 0.38 1.58
C ARG A 83 -14.98 -0.97 0.88
N VAL A 84 -13.77 -1.52 0.96
CA VAL A 84 -13.41 -2.78 0.29
C VAL A 84 -14.20 -3.96 0.85
N TYR A 85 -14.36 -4.00 2.18
CA TYR A 85 -15.06 -5.08 2.88
C TYR A 85 -16.54 -4.80 3.14
N GLN A 86 -17.05 -3.65 2.69
CA GLN A 86 -18.45 -3.25 2.84
C GLN A 86 -18.94 -3.35 4.30
N TRP A 87 -18.16 -2.79 5.23
CA TRP A 87 -18.49 -2.82 6.65
C TRP A 87 -19.76 -2.02 6.95
N ASP A 88 -20.53 -2.51 7.92
CA ASP A 88 -21.62 -1.75 8.51
C ASP A 88 -21.10 -0.68 9.51
N PRO A 89 -21.96 0.27 9.95
CA PRO A 89 -21.56 1.33 10.87
C PRO A 89 -21.05 0.83 12.23
N ASP A 90 -21.56 -0.29 12.74
CA ASP A 90 -21.17 -0.84 14.03
C ASP A 90 -19.76 -1.47 13.95
N GLN A 91 -19.49 -2.23 12.88
CA GLN A 91 -18.17 -2.75 12.56
C GLN A 91 -17.15 -1.63 12.39
N TYR A 92 -17.51 -0.58 11.65
CA TYR A 92 -16.64 0.58 11.47
C TYR A 92 -16.33 1.26 12.81
N SER A 93 -17.34 1.50 13.64
CA SER A 93 -17.18 2.11 14.98
C SER A 93 -16.28 1.28 15.89
N ASN A 94 -16.50 -0.03 15.92
CA ASN A 94 -15.68 -0.97 16.70
C ASN A 94 -14.21 -0.94 16.23
N LYS A 95 -13.97 -1.04 14.91
CA LYS A 95 -12.62 -1.01 14.34
C LYS A 95 -11.93 0.34 14.53
N LYS A 96 -12.68 1.43 14.50
CA LYS A 96 -12.18 2.76 14.82
C LYS A 96 -11.69 2.84 16.27
N SER A 97 -12.48 2.33 17.22
CA SER A 97 -12.11 2.32 18.64
C SER A 97 -10.86 1.45 18.92
N GLU A 98 -10.77 0.27 18.29
CA GLU A 98 -9.57 -0.58 18.33
C GLU A 98 -8.33 0.17 17.82
N LEU A 99 -8.47 0.87 16.70
CA LEU A 99 -7.40 1.64 16.07
C LEU A 99 -6.93 2.81 16.94
N GLU A 100 -7.85 3.57 17.52
CA GLU A 100 -7.53 4.69 18.43
C GLU A 100 -6.83 4.19 19.70
N THR A 101 -7.26 3.05 20.25
CA THR A 101 -6.62 2.39 21.39
C THR A 101 -5.22 1.89 21.05
N LYS A 102 -4.99 1.46 19.81
CA LYS A 102 -3.69 0.98 19.34
C LYS A 102 -2.70 2.13 19.17
N LEU A 103 -3.13 3.22 18.53
CA LEU A 103 -2.32 4.41 18.28
C LEU A 103 -1.92 5.15 19.58
N SER A 104 -2.70 5.03 20.64
CA SER A 104 -2.36 5.66 21.94
C SER A 104 -1.28 4.90 22.71
N LYS A 105 -1.06 3.62 22.40
CA LYS A 105 -0.11 2.75 23.11
C LYS A 105 1.27 2.73 22.49
N GLN A 106 1.33 2.72 21.16
CA GLN A 106 2.60 2.58 20.44
C GLN A 106 2.58 3.28 19.09
N THR A 107 3.75 3.71 18.65
CA THR A 107 3.97 4.18 17.28
C THR A 107 4.37 2.99 16.42
N GLU A 108 3.69 2.83 15.29
CA GLU A 108 4.00 1.76 14.33
C GLU A 108 4.56 2.34 13.04
N ILE A 109 5.54 1.64 12.49
CA ILE A 109 6.14 1.95 11.20
C ILE A 109 6.01 0.69 10.36
N PHE A 110 5.38 0.82 9.20
CA PHE A 110 5.35 -0.25 8.22
C PHE A 110 6.64 -0.17 7.39
N LEU A 111 7.46 -1.22 7.45
CA LEU A 111 8.71 -1.31 6.70
C LEU A 111 8.55 -2.34 5.59
N SER A 112 8.61 -1.87 4.35
CA SER A 112 8.81 -2.70 3.16
C SER A 112 10.31 -2.81 2.90
N PHE A 113 10.81 -4.03 2.95
CA PHE A 113 12.21 -4.37 2.78
C PHE A 113 12.32 -5.32 1.58
N PHE A 114 13.06 -4.92 0.54
CA PHE A 114 13.31 -5.78 -0.60
C PHE A 114 14.81 -6.04 -0.77
N VAL A 115 15.15 -7.33 -0.86
CA VAL A 115 16.48 -7.83 -1.21
C VAL A 115 16.34 -8.97 -2.22
N PRO A 116 17.26 -9.07 -3.20
CA PRO A 116 17.16 -10.09 -4.24
C PRO A 116 17.43 -11.51 -3.73
N ASP A 117 18.34 -11.68 -2.76
CA ASP A 117 18.55 -12.96 -2.09
C ASP A 117 17.69 -13.06 -0.82
N ARG A 118 16.73 -13.99 -0.83
CA ARG A 118 15.84 -14.29 0.30
C ARG A 118 16.56 -14.66 1.59
N LYS A 119 17.81 -15.15 1.52
CA LYS A 119 18.60 -15.44 2.73
C LYS A 119 18.85 -14.19 3.58
N HIS A 120 18.90 -13.02 2.93
CA HIS A 120 19.11 -11.71 3.55
C HIS A 120 17.79 -11.00 3.94
N ASP A 121 16.63 -11.56 3.60
CA ASP A 121 15.33 -11.14 4.13
C ASP A 121 15.08 -11.83 5.48
N ASP A 122 15.89 -11.46 6.47
CA ASP A 122 15.89 -12.04 7.81
C ASP A 122 15.53 -11.03 8.90
N LEU A 123 14.97 -9.88 8.52
CA LEU A 123 14.68 -8.76 9.43
C LEU A 123 13.88 -9.15 10.69
N ALA A 124 12.95 -10.11 10.56
CA ALA A 124 12.09 -10.58 11.64
C ALA A 124 12.63 -11.84 12.37
N LYS A 125 13.79 -12.37 11.98
CA LYS A 125 14.40 -13.54 12.64
C LYS A 125 15.15 -13.09 13.90
N GLY A 126 15.18 -13.94 14.93
CA GLY A 126 15.91 -13.64 16.17
C GLY A 126 17.43 -13.52 15.99
N THR A 127 17.99 -14.14 14.94
CA THR A 127 19.43 -14.10 14.62
C THR A 127 19.75 -13.13 13.47
N THR A 128 18.97 -12.07 13.35
CA THR A 128 19.14 -11.07 12.30
C THR A 128 20.43 -10.27 12.46
N HIS A 129 21.08 -9.92 11.36
CA HIS A 129 22.20 -8.96 11.36
C HIS A 129 21.71 -7.51 11.42
N TRP A 130 20.41 -7.28 11.24
CA TRP A 130 19.81 -5.96 11.21
C TRP A 130 19.51 -5.45 12.62
N LYS A 131 19.84 -4.19 12.89
CA LYS A 131 19.45 -3.49 14.11
C LYS A 131 18.57 -2.31 13.76
N LEU A 132 17.41 -2.22 14.38
CA LEU A 132 16.41 -1.20 14.11
C LEU A 132 16.36 -0.20 15.27
N PHE A 133 16.54 1.07 14.94
CA PHE A 133 16.50 2.14 15.93
C PHE A 133 15.66 3.29 15.41
N LEU A 134 14.87 3.89 16.31
CA LEU A 134 14.26 5.19 16.12
C LEU A 134 15.15 6.23 16.81
N ASP A 135 15.69 7.19 16.07
CA ASP A 135 16.39 8.34 16.63
C ASP A 135 15.42 9.52 16.74
N ALA A 136 15.10 9.93 17.96
CA ALA A 136 14.22 11.05 18.23
C ALA A 136 14.89 11.99 19.24
N GLY A 137 15.28 13.18 18.77
CA GLY A 137 15.91 14.19 19.62
C GLY A 137 17.24 13.76 20.21
N GLY A 138 18.04 12.96 19.48
CA GLY A 138 19.34 12.47 19.95
C GLY A 138 19.25 11.28 20.93
N ARG A 139 18.05 10.74 21.16
CA ARG A 139 17.82 9.50 21.90
C ARG A 139 17.46 8.39 20.92
N ARG A 140 18.12 7.23 21.08
CA ARG A 140 17.85 6.04 20.29
C ARG A 140 16.93 5.09 21.05
N TYR A 141 15.84 4.71 20.41
CA TYR A 141 14.89 3.71 20.89
C TYR A 141 15.04 2.47 20.03
N GLU A 142 15.25 1.31 20.65
CA GLU A 142 15.35 0.05 19.93
C GLU A 142 13.96 -0.41 19.47
N GLY A 143 13.83 -0.67 18.17
CA GLY A 143 12.61 -1.16 17.55
C GLY A 143 12.60 -2.68 17.47
N ARG A 144 11.42 -3.28 17.63
CA ARG A 144 11.21 -4.70 17.39
C ARG A 144 10.55 -4.89 16.02
N ALA A 145 11.20 -5.64 15.13
CA ALA A 145 10.57 -6.07 13.88
C ALA A 145 9.68 -7.29 14.12
N GLU A 146 8.44 -7.20 13.64
CA GLU A 146 7.53 -8.33 13.58
C GLU A 146 7.07 -8.50 12.14
N LYS A 147 7.17 -9.72 11.61
CA LYS A 147 6.63 -10.04 10.29
C LYS A 147 5.11 -10.02 10.39
N ILE A 148 4.46 -9.19 9.58
CA ILE A 148 3.01 -9.17 9.49
C ILE A 148 2.55 -10.50 8.90
N LYS A 149 1.89 -11.31 9.73
CA LYS A 149 1.31 -12.62 9.37
C LYS A 149 -0.09 -12.41 8.80
N THR A 150 -0.23 -11.74 7.67
CA THR A 150 -1.55 -11.57 7.03
C THR A 150 -1.49 -11.91 5.55
N ILE A 151 -2.45 -12.75 5.14
CA ILE A 151 -2.78 -13.16 3.77
C ILE A 151 -3.53 -11.98 3.12
N LEU A 152 -2.84 -10.93 2.70
CA LEU A 152 -3.43 -9.87 1.88
C LEU A 152 -2.35 -9.28 0.96
N ALA A 153 -2.19 -9.95 -0.18
CA ALA A 153 -1.81 -9.33 -1.44
C ALA A 153 -3.06 -9.36 -2.33
#